data_AF-A0A7S3HMH2-F1
#
_entry.id   AF-A0A7S3HMH2-F1
#
_cell.length_a   1.000
_cell.length_b   1.000
_cell.length_c   1.000
_cell.angle_alpha   90.00
_cell.angle_beta   90.00
_cell.angle_gamma   90.00
#
_symmetry.space_group_name_H-M   'P 1'
#
loop_
_entity.id
_entity.type
_entity.pdbx_description
1 polymer ?
#
loop_
_entity_poly.entity_id
_entity_poly.type
_entity_poly.pdbx_seq_one_letter_code
_entity_poly.pdbx_strand_id
1 'polypeptide(L)'
;IDDYYAKLAAEGVYSDKSRKAMKTICHEVSDMIQGKKLQPIIRTSYYRCAFQLASSNEVRVSLDTQMSLLNEFRGGERREEPWCKISSDMLDKHEIYRFPFAILEIKLQ
;
A
#
# COMPACT_ATOMS: atom_id res chain seq x y z
N ILE A 1 0.59 -1.33 19.53
CA ILE A 1 1.69 -0.63 18.80
C ILE A 1 2.89 -0.47 19.72
N ASP A 2 2.70 0.06 20.92
CA ASP A 2 3.80 0.34 21.86
C ASP A 2 4.58 -0.92 22.27
N ASP A 3 3.90 -2.03 22.57
CA ASP A 3 4.55 -3.29 22.96
C ASP A 3 5.45 -3.86 21.86
N TYR A 4 5.04 -3.72 20.60
CA TYR A 4 5.83 -4.15 19.44
C TYR A 4 7.14 -3.35 19.34
N TYR A 5 7.08 -2.03 19.55
CA TYR A 5 8.28 -1.19 19.53
C TYR A 5 9.15 -1.36 20.77
N ALA A 6 8.58 -1.70 21.92
CA ALA A 6 9.35 -2.08 23.11
C ALA A 6 10.17 -3.36 22.85
N LYS A 7 9.57 -4.35 22.17
CA LYS A 7 10.26 -5.57 21.73
C LYS A 7 11.39 -5.25 20.73
N LEU A 8 11.12 -4.43 19.71
CA LEU A 8 12.16 -4.01 18.75
C LEU A 8 13.32 -3.25 19.40
N ALA A 9 13.03 -2.46 20.45
CA ALA A 9 14.08 -1.79 21.22
C ALA A 9 14.96 -2.78 21.99
N ALA A 10 14.35 -3.81 22.60
CA ALA A 10 15.05 -4.87 23.30
C ALA A 10 15.92 -5.75 22.37
N GLU A 11 15.46 -5.98 21.13
CA GLU A 11 16.21 -6.74 20.11
C GLU A 11 17.39 -5.95 19.51
N GLY A 12 17.52 -4.65 19.82
CA GLY A 12 18.62 -3.80 19.32
C GLY A 12 18.55 -3.53 17.81
N VAL A 13 17.45 -3.91 17.15
CA VAL A 13 17.25 -3.72 15.71
C VAL A 13 16.86 -2.25 15.46
N TYR A 14 17.54 -1.61 14.49
CA TYR A 14 17.42 -0.20 14.11
C TYR A 14 17.91 0.81 15.17
N SER A 15 18.19 2.04 14.74
CA SER A 15 18.55 3.13 15.65
C SER A 15 17.33 3.63 16.45
N ASP A 16 17.55 4.23 17.63
CA ASP A 16 16.47 4.87 18.41
C ASP A 16 15.70 5.91 17.60
N LYS A 17 16.43 6.69 16.79
CA LYS A 17 15.83 7.68 15.89
C LYS A 17 14.90 7.03 14.89
N SER A 18 15.33 5.94 14.24
CA SER A 18 14.52 5.20 13.27
C SER A 18 13.28 4.59 13.92
N ARG A 19 13.42 3.95 15.09
CA ARG A 19 12.29 3.37 15.83
C ARG A 19 11.25 4.42 16.21
N LYS A 20 11.70 5.58 16.71
CA LYS A 20 10.81 6.70 17.05
C LYS A 20 10.04 7.20 15.83
N ALA A 21 10.72 7.41 14.69
CA ALA A 21 10.09 7.86 13.45
C ALA A 21 9.04 6.84 12.93
N MET A 22 9.37 5.55 12.92
CA MET A 22 8.43 4.50 12.53
C MET A 22 7.21 4.46 13.46
N LYS A 23 7.43 4.55 14.79
CA LYS A 23 6.37 4.57 15.78
C LYS A 23 5.42 5.76 15.59
N THR A 24 5.97 6.94 15.32
CA THR A 24 5.17 8.15 15.03
C THR A 24 4.28 7.94 13.81
N ILE A 25 4.83 7.48 12.68
CA ILE A 25 4.05 7.22 11.46
C ILE A 25 2.95 6.18 11.73
N CYS A 26 3.25 5.11 12.48
CA CYS A 26 2.24 4.10 12.83
C CYS A 26 1.06 4.69 13.59
N HIS A 27 1.31 5.56 14.57
CA HIS A 27 0.26 6.23 15.34
C HIS A 27 -0.54 7.19 14.45
N GLU A 28 0.13 8.03 13.66
CA GLU A 28 -0.55 8.96 12.74
C GLU A 28 -1.47 8.25 11.74
N VAL A 29 -1.01 7.14 11.15
CA VAL A 29 -1.82 6.33 10.23
C VAL A 29 -2.97 5.66 10.95
N SER A 30 -2.74 5.08 12.14
CA SER A 30 -3.79 4.46 12.96
C SER A 30 -4.88 5.45 13.34
N ASP A 31 -4.48 6.63 13.82
CA ASP A 31 -5.39 7.70 14.22
C ASP A 31 -6.18 8.22 13.02
N MET A 32 -5.56 8.33 11.84
CA MET A 32 -6.27 8.70 10.63
C MET A 32 -7.31 7.65 10.22
N ILE A 33 -6.96 6.36 10.27
CA ILE A 33 -7.87 5.26 9.94
C ILE A 33 -9.07 5.28 10.89
N GLN A 34 -8.84 5.35 12.20
CA GLN A 34 -9.90 5.32 13.20
C GLN A 34 -10.74 6.61 13.17
N GLY A 35 -10.09 7.77 13.17
CA GLY A 35 -10.74 9.08 13.22
C GLY A 35 -11.60 9.37 11.99
N LYS A 36 -11.17 8.95 10.80
CA LYS A 36 -11.93 9.12 9.55
C LYS A 36 -12.76 7.89 9.17
N LYS A 37 -12.75 6.83 9.99
CA LYS A 37 -13.40 5.55 9.71
C LYS A 37 -13.03 5.00 8.33
N LEU A 38 -11.73 5.09 8.00
CA LEU A 38 -11.23 4.63 6.70
C LEU A 38 -11.34 3.11 6.60
N GLN A 39 -11.59 2.65 5.39
CA GLN A 39 -11.64 1.24 5.08
C GLN A 39 -11.17 1.00 3.63
N PRO A 40 -10.68 -0.20 3.30
CA PRO A 40 -10.41 -0.62 1.93
C PRO A 40 -11.61 -0.42 1.00
N ILE A 41 -11.43 0.33 -0.09
CA ILE A 41 -12.49 0.63 -1.08
C ILE A 41 -12.10 0.15 -2.47
N ILE A 42 -10.92 0.50 -2.95
CA ILE A 42 -10.42 0.13 -4.29
C ILE A 42 -9.00 -0.38 -4.18
N ARG A 43 -8.68 -1.45 -4.91
CA ARG A 43 -7.33 -1.96 -5.14
C ARG A 43 -6.90 -1.69 -6.58
N THR A 44 -5.73 -1.09 -6.76
CA THR A 44 -5.07 -0.98 -8.07
C THR A 44 -4.01 -2.06 -8.21
N SER A 45 -4.13 -2.92 -9.22
CA SER A 45 -3.18 -3.99 -9.54
C SER A 45 -2.58 -3.76 -10.93
N TYR A 46 -1.28 -3.98 -11.10
CA TYR A 46 -0.55 -3.76 -12.35
C TYR A 46 0.79 -4.50 -12.36
N TYR A 47 1.39 -4.67 -13.54
CA TYR A 47 2.78 -5.09 -13.70
C TYR A 47 3.67 -3.88 -13.97
N ARG A 48 4.70 -3.68 -13.13
CA ARG A 48 5.62 -2.54 -13.22
C ARG A 48 6.97 -2.93 -13.79
N CYS A 49 7.38 -2.21 -14.83
CA CYS A 49 8.77 -2.12 -15.26
C CYS A 49 9.36 -0.79 -14.76
N ALA A 50 10.57 -0.82 -14.19
CA ALA A 50 11.26 0.37 -13.72
C ALA A 50 12.61 0.49 -14.41
N PHE A 51 12.95 1.71 -14.85
CA PHE A 51 14.16 2.04 -15.57
C PHE A 51 14.88 3.17 -14.85
N GLN A 52 16.12 2.92 -14.45
CA GLN A 52 16.96 3.88 -13.77
C GLN A 52 18.43 3.51 -14.02
N LEU A 53 19.27 4.53 -14.26
CA LEU A 53 20.71 4.34 -14.30
C LEU A 53 21.24 4.13 -12.88
N ALA A 54 22.11 3.14 -12.68
CA ALA A 54 22.75 2.91 -11.38
C ALA A 54 23.62 4.09 -10.92
N SER A 55 24.10 4.90 -11.88
CA SER A 55 25.00 6.03 -11.66
C SER A 55 24.32 7.39 -11.55
N SER A 56 23.02 7.52 -11.88
CA SER A 56 22.34 8.82 -11.92
C SER A 56 20.88 8.72 -11.46
N ASN A 57 20.42 9.78 -10.80
CA ASN A 57 19.04 9.95 -10.35
C ASN A 57 18.29 11.04 -11.13
N GLU A 58 18.89 11.64 -12.16
CA GLU A 58 18.31 12.75 -12.92
C GLU A 58 16.99 12.37 -13.60
N VAL A 59 16.90 11.12 -14.06
CA VAL A 59 15.69 10.58 -14.71
C VAL A 59 15.41 9.19 -14.16
N ARG A 60 14.17 8.98 -13.71
CA ARG A 60 13.62 7.65 -13.38
C ARG A 60 12.33 7.46 -14.15
N VAL A 61 12.18 6.32 -14.81
CA VAL A 61 11.00 6.00 -15.60
C VAL A 61 10.35 4.74 -15.04
N SER A 62 9.03 4.73 -14.91
CA SER A 62 8.26 3.51 -14.65
C SER A 62 7.13 3.35 -15.66
N LEU A 63 6.92 2.12 -16.11
CA LEU A 63 5.83 1.73 -17.01
C LEU A 63 4.97 0.68 -16.32
N ASP A 64 3.71 1.03 -16.08
CA ASP A 64 2.71 0.14 -15.49
C ASP A 64 1.80 -0.40 -16.59
N THR A 65 1.70 -1.72 -16.69
CA THR A 65 0.90 -2.43 -17.71
C THR A 65 -0.11 -3.35 -17.05
N GLN A 66 -1.12 -3.78 -17.82
CA GLN A 66 -2.20 -4.67 -17.34
C GLN A 66 -2.92 -4.14 -16.09
N MET A 67 -3.10 -2.81 -16.01
CA MET A 67 -3.69 -2.20 -14.83
C MET A 67 -5.17 -2.58 -14.68
N SER A 68 -5.55 -2.96 -13.47
CA SER A 68 -6.94 -3.24 -13.10
C SER A 68 -7.28 -2.57 -11.77
N LEU A 69 -8.50 -2.03 -11.69
CA LEU A 69 -9.09 -1.49 -10.47
C LEU A 69 -10.12 -2.49 -9.95
N LEU A 70 -9.95 -2.95 -8.73
CA LEU A 70 -10.81 -3.94 -8.08
C LEU A 70 -11.58 -3.26 -6.95
N ASN A 71 -12.88 -3.56 -6.84
CA ASN A 71 -13.70 -3.15 -5.72
C ASN A 71 -13.34 -4.01 -4.49
N GLU A 72 -12.87 -3.35 -3.43
CA GLU A 72 -12.52 -3.95 -2.13
C GLU A 72 -13.57 -3.63 -1.05
N PHE A 73 -14.60 -2.85 -1.40
CA PHE A 73 -15.67 -2.52 -0.48
C PHE A 73 -16.64 -3.69 -0.35
N ARG A 74 -16.76 -4.24 0.87
CA ARG A 74 -17.64 -5.37 1.19
C ARG A 74 -18.91 -4.99 1.98
N GLY A 75 -19.06 -3.72 2.36
CA GLY A 75 -20.15 -3.26 3.23
C GLY A 75 -20.08 -3.85 4.65
N GLY A 76 -20.92 -3.35 5.57
CA GLY A 76 -21.09 -3.92 6.92
C GLY A 76 -19.95 -3.67 7.93
N GLU A 77 -20.11 -4.23 9.15
CA GLU A 77 -19.08 -4.20 10.21
C GLU A 77 -18.08 -5.36 10.01
N ARG A 78 -16.82 -5.00 9.71
CA ARG A 78 -15.72 -5.90 9.26
C ARG A 78 -15.08 -6.80 10.33
N ARG A 79 -15.79 -7.19 11.39
CA ARG A 79 -15.11 -7.74 12.59
C ARG A 79 -14.36 -9.06 12.38
N GLU A 80 -14.65 -9.80 11.30
CA GLU A 80 -14.06 -11.14 11.07
C GLU A 80 -13.56 -11.36 9.63
N GLU A 81 -13.54 -10.33 8.79
CA GLU A 81 -13.12 -10.46 7.40
C GLU A 81 -11.66 -10.03 7.18
N PRO A 82 -10.93 -10.64 6.23
CA PRO A 82 -9.63 -10.14 5.80
C PRO A 82 -9.69 -8.67 5.38
N TRP A 83 -8.59 -7.94 5.58
CA TRP A 83 -8.52 -6.53 5.21
C TRP A 83 -8.58 -6.29 3.68
N CYS A 84 -8.43 -7.31 2.85
CA CYS A 84 -8.62 -7.25 1.39
C CYS A 84 -9.14 -8.59 0.86
N LYS A 85 -9.73 -8.57 -0.34
CA LYS A 85 -10.11 -9.78 -1.07
C LYS A 85 -8.88 -10.64 -1.35
N ILE A 86 -8.92 -11.89 -0.92
CA ILE A 86 -7.87 -12.90 -1.08
C ILE A 86 -8.07 -13.69 -2.38
N SER A 87 -7.06 -14.48 -2.77
CA SER A 87 -7.07 -15.19 -4.05
C SER A 87 -8.21 -16.21 -4.22
N SER A 88 -8.80 -16.67 -3.12
CA SER A 88 -9.96 -17.57 -3.14
C SER A 88 -11.30 -16.83 -3.34
N ASP A 89 -11.33 -15.50 -3.23
CA ASP A 89 -12.55 -14.73 -3.47
C ASP A 89 -12.84 -14.70 -4.97
N MET A 90 -14.03 -15.16 -5.33
CA MET A 90 -14.55 -15.03 -6.70
C MET A 90 -14.91 -13.56 -6.95
N LEU A 91 -14.45 -13.02 -8.08
CA LEU A 91 -14.72 -11.63 -8.47
C LEU A 91 -15.84 -11.58 -9.50
N ASP A 92 -16.88 -10.79 -9.21
CA ASP A 92 -17.92 -10.51 -10.19
C ASP A 92 -17.41 -9.57 -11.29
N LYS A 93 -18.05 -9.60 -12.47
CA LYS A 93 -17.67 -8.72 -13.60
C LYS A 93 -17.70 -7.23 -13.25
N HIS A 94 -18.58 -6.82 -12.34
CA HIS A 94 -18.72 -5.41 -11.91
C HIS A 94 -17.71 -5.02 -10.83
N GLU A 95 -17.00 -5.98 -10.24
CA GLU A 95 -15.99 -5.73 -9.21
C GLU A 95 -14.61 -5.46 -9.79
N ILE A 96 -14.43 -5.58 -11.11
CA ILE A 96 -13.14 -5.36 -11.77
C ILE A 96 -13.30 -4.47 -13.01
N TYR A 97 -12.56 -3.37 -13.01
CA TYR A 97 -12.38 -2.53 -14.17
C TYR A 97 -10.97 -2.72 -14.73
N ARG A 98 -10.86 -3.15 -15.98
CA ARG A 98 -9.57 -3.31 -16.68
C ARG A 98 -9.26 -2.02 -17.42
N PHE A 99 -8.20 -1.33 -16.99
CA PHE A 99 -7.81 -0.07 -17.61
C PHE A 99 -7.14 -0.35 -18.97
N PRO A 100 -7.58 0.33 -20.04
CA PRO A 100 -7.21 -0.06 -21.41
C PRO A 100 -5.81 0.39 -21.84
N PHE A 101 -5.10 1.18 -21.03
CA PHE A 101 -3.80 1.73 -21.38
C PHE A 101 -2.70 1.32 -20.39
N ALA A 102 -1.46 1.57 -20.77
CA ALA A 102 -0.34 1.59 -19.85
C ALA A 102 -0.18 2.99 -19.25
N ILE A 103 0.38 3.08 -18.04
CA ILE A 103 0.76 4.36 -17.42
C ILE A 103 2.27 4.48 -17.49
N LEU A 104 2.76 5.53 -18.13
CA LEU A 104 4.16 5.92 -18.14
C LEU A 104 4.34 7.08 -17.15
N GLU A 105 5.18 6.89 -16.14
CA GLU A 105 5.58 7.93 -15.19
C GLU A 105 7.06 8.25 -15.40
N ILE A 106 7.38 9.53 -15.57
CA ILE A 106 8.75 10.04 -15.68
C ILE A 106 8.98 10.97 -14.49
N LYS A 107 9.98 10.66 -13.68
CA LYS A 107 10.42 11.49 -12.56
C LYS A 107 11.73 12.15 -12.92
N LEU A 108 11.69 13.48 -12.93
CA LEU A 108 12.85 14.36 -13.02
C LEU A 108 13.17 14.88 -11.62
N GLN A 109 14.41 15.27 -11.40
CA GLN A 109 14.82 15.99 -10.18
C GLN A 109 14.33 17.44 -10.19
#